data_AF-A0A6L6CFQ5-F1
#
_entry.id   AF-A0A6L6CFQ5-F1
#
_cell.length_a   1.000
_cell.length_b   1.000
_cell.length_c   1.000
_cell.angle_alpha   90.00
_cell.angle_beta   90.00
_cell.angle_gamma   90.00
#
_symmetry.space_group_name_H-M   'P 1'
#
loop_
_entity.id
_entity.type
_entity.pdbx_description
1 polymer ?
#
loop_
_entity_poly.entity_id
_entity_poly.type
_entity_poly.pdbx_seq_one_letter_code
_entity_poly.pdbx_strand_id
1 'polypeptide(L)'
;MALDGLQMRLETSGHLQKCSGFLRRECDAVIIDIQLNQGAGPWPALREAAIAAEETGYSTLWNLDHFSGSMFRTDSMLECFTSITAWAGVTNTIGLGTLVTNVMNREPGLLANIVSSVQQIAGDRFTLGIGAGTAPN
;
A
#
# COMPACT_ATOMS: atom_id res chain seq x y z
N MET A 1 14.41 19.92 7.41
CA MET A 1 13.57 19.36 6.33
C MET A 1 13.79 17.86 6.39
N ALA A 2 13.03 17.17 7.25
CA ALA A 2 13.21 15.77 7.56
C ALA A 2 12.33 14.94 6.63
N LEU A 3 12.93 14.00 5.90
CA LEU A 3 12.24 12.97 5.15
C LEU A 3 11.80 11.89 6.15
N ASP A 4 10.75 12.16 6.93
CA ASP A 4 10.12 11.17 7.80
C ASP A 4 9.09 10.40 6.95
N GLY A 5 9.37 9.13 6.64
CA GLY A 5 8.33 8.25 6.06
C GLY A 5 8.77 7.17 5.07
N LEU A 6 10.07 6.88 4.89
CA LEU A 6 10.47 5.73 4.06
C LEU A 6 10.43 4.44 4.90
N GLN A 7 9.30 3.74 4.90
CA GLN A 7 9.20 2.39 5.47
C GLN A 7 9.44 1.35 4.37
N MET A 8 10.63 0.75 4.38
CA MET A 8 11.06 -0.25 3.40
C MET A 8 10.49 -1.63 3.78
N ARG A 9 9.72 -2.26 2.87
CA ARG A 9 9.27 -3.64 3.00
C ARG A 9 10.20 -4.54 2.18
N LEU A 10 10.90 -5.46 2.84
CA LEU A 10 11.68 -6.52 2.19
C LEU A 10 10.76 -7.72 1.98
N GLU A 11 10.28 -7.93 0.75
CA GLU A 11 9.69 -9.20 0.34
C GLU A 11 10.63 -9.96 -0.58
N THR A 12 10.69 -11.29 -0.43
CA THR A 12 11.45 -12.18 -1.33
C THR A 12 10.47 -12.73 -2.37
N SER A 13 10.55 -12.25 -3.62
CA SER A 13 9.88 -12.91 -4.75
C SER A 13 10.71 -14.13 -5.15
N GLY A 14 10.16 -15.34 -5.00
CA GLY A 14 10.87 -16.59 -5.28
C GLY A 14 10.26 -17.33 -6.46
N HIS A 15 11.09 -17.68 -7.45
CA HIS A 15 10.79 -18.72 -8.44
C HIS A 15 11.14 -20.09 -7.82
N LEU A 16 10.25 -21.08 -7.89
CA LEU A 16 10.51 -22.43 -7.39
C LEU A 16 11.35 -23.21 -8.43
N GLN A 17 12.66 -23.36 -8.20
CA GLN A 17 13.48 -24.31 -8.96
C GLN A 17 13.57 -25.67 -8.23
N LYS A 18 13.31 -26.76 -8.97
CA LYS A 18 13.50 -28.13 -8.48
C LYS A 18 14.99 -28.48 -8.45
N CYS A 19 15.58 -28.56 -7.27
CA CYS A 19 16.90 -29.14 -7.05
C CYS A 19 16.78 -30.38 -6.13
N SER A 20 17.12 -31.55 -6.66
CA SER A 20 17.45 -32.82 -5.95
C SER A 20 16.76 -33.11 -4.60
N GLY A 21 15.42 -32.99 -4.53
CA GLY A 21 14.63 -33.58 -3.43
C GLY A 21 14.29 -32.67 -2.25
N PHE A 22 14.65 -31.38 -2.26
CA PHE A 22 14.16 -30.40 -1.28
C PHE A 22 13.86 -29.07 -1.99
N LEU A 23 12.67 -28.50 -1.79
CA LEU A 23 12.32 -27.17 -2.32
C LEU A 23 13.10 -26.12 -1.52
N ARG A 24 14.25 -25.65 -2.04
CA ARG A 24 14.86 -24.41 -1.55
C ARG A 24 14.24 -23.24 -2.30
N ARG A 25 13.78 -22.23 -1.56
CA ARG A 25 13.45 -20.92 -2.10
C ARG A 25 14.78 -20.23 -2.36
N GLU A 26 15.13 -19.95 -3.62
CA GLU A 26 16.18 -18.98 -3.90
C GLU A 26 15.61 -17.60 -3.57
N CYS A 27 16.16 -16.98 -2.54
CA CYS A 27 15.75 -15.68 -2.00
C CYS A 27 16.77 -14.62 -2.41
N ASP A 28 17.06 -14.52 -3.70
CA ASP A 28 18.17 -13.68 -4.19
C ASP A 28 17.70 -12.32 -4.72
N ALA A 29 16.40 -12.02 -4.64
CA ALA A 29 15.82 -10.75 -5.07
C ALA A 29 15.50 -9.83 -3.88
N VAL A 30 16.03 -8.60 -3.92
CA VAL A 30 15.63 -7.51 -3.04
C VAL A 30 14.47 -6.77 -3.70
N ILE A 31 13.32 -6.74 -3.03
CA ILE A 31 12.17 -5.93 -3.43
C ILE A 31 12.25 -4.57 -2.74
N ILE A 32 12.01 -3.52 -3.51
CA ILE A 32 11.93 -2.15 -3.02
C ILE A 32 10.52 -1.63 -3.28
N ASP A 33 9.85 -1.25 -2.21
CA ASP A 33 8.51 -0.66 -2.18
C ASP A 33 8.57 0.79 -1.70
N ILE A 34 7.44 1.50 -1.82
CA ILE A 34 7.30 2.90 -1.37
C ILE A 34 6.00 3.09 -0.61
N GLN A 35 6.02 3.92 0.43
CA GLN A 35 4.82 4.37 1.13
C GLN A 35 4.57 5.85 0.80
N LEU A 36 3.32 6.19 0.50
CA LEU A 36 2.89 7.59 0.42
C LEU A 36 1.92 7.92 1.55
N ASN A 37 2.16 9.06 2.18
CA ASN A 37 1.22 9.65 3.12
C ASN A 37 0.25 10.55 2.35
N GLN A 38 -1.02 10.14 2.27
CA GLN A 38 -2.09 10.88 1.60
C GLN A 38 -2.48 12.20 2.30
N GLY A 39 -1.93 12.48 3.47
CA GLY A 39 -1.99 13.78 4.13
C GLY A 39 -0.84 14.74 3.76
N ALA A 40 0.16 14.29 2.98
CA ALA A 40 1.33 15.09 2.63
C ALA A 40 1.06 16.16 1.56
N GLY A 41 -0.07 16.11 0.86
CA GLY A 41 -0.40 17.07 -0.18
C GLY A 41 -1.76 16.85 -0.82
N PRO A 42 -2.16 17.73 -1.75
CA PRO A 42 -3.41 17.59 -2.48
C PRO A 42 -3.35 16.42 -3.47
N TRP A 43 -4.52 15.91 -3.86
CA TRP A 43 -4.64 14.76 -4.76
C TRP A 43 -3.78 14.83 -6.04
N PRO A 44 -3.68 15.96 -6.78
CA PRO A 44 -2.84 16.00 -7.97
C PRO A 44 -1.38 15.64 -7.70
N ALA A 45 -0.81 16.09 -6.58
CA ALA A 45 0.57 15.75 -6.21
C ALA A 45 0.71 14.26 -5.84
N LEU A 46 -0.27 13.71 -5.12
CA LEU A 46 -0.32 12.28 -4.77
C LEU A 46 -0.48 11.38 -6.00
N ARG A 47 -1.25 11.83 -7.00
CA ARG A 47 -1.40 11.16 -8.29
C ARG A 47 -0.07 11.10 -9.03
N GLU A 48 0.60 12.25 -9.19
CA GLU A 48 1.89 12.30 -9.89
C GLU A 48 2.95 11.46 -9.18
N ALA A 49 2.98 11.46 -7.84
CA ALA A 49 3.90 10.65 -7.06
C ALA A 49 3.69 9.14 -7.28
N ALA A 50 2.44 8.68 -7.38
CA ALA A 50 2.14 7.27 -7.65
C ALA A 50 2.56 6.84 -9.06
N ILE A 51 2.35 7.69 -10.07
CA ILE A 51 2.80 7.45 -11.45
C ILE A 51 4.32 7.40 -11.50
N ALA A 52 5.00 8.36 -10.89
CA ALA A 52 6.45 8.39 -10.83
C ALA A 52 7.03 7.17 -10.10
N ALA A 53 6.35 6.68 -9.06
CA ALA A 53 6.76 5.45 -8.36
C ALA A 53 6.68 4.22 -9.28
N GLU A 54 5.60 4.07 -10.05
CA GLU A 54 5.46 3.00 -11.05
C GLU A 54 6.55 3.09 -12.12
N GLU A 55 6.75 4.28 -12.71
CA GLU A 55 7.75 4.52 -13.76
C GLU A 55 9.19 4.27 -13.28
N THR A 56 9.47 4.51 -11.99
CA THR A 56 10.78 4.25 -11.38
C THR A 56 11.00 2.76 -11.10
N GLY A 57 9.95 1.94 -11.14
CA GLY A 57 10.03 0.49 -10.92
C GLY A 57 9.93 0.07 -9.45
N TYR A 58 9.29 0.87 -8.59
CA TYR A 58 8.90 0.36 -7.27
C TYR A 58 7.91 -0.79 -7.43
N SER A 59 8.02 -1.79 -6.56
CA SER A 59 7.17 -2.98 -6.63
C SER A 59 5.76 -2.71 -6.12
N THR A 60 5.62 -2.07 -4.95
CA THR A 60 4.31 -1.77 -4.35
C THR A 60 4.28 -0.36 -3.74
N LEU A 61 3.13 0.31 -3.92
CA LEU A 61 2.74 1.56 -3.27
C LEU A 61 1.86 1.27 -2.06
N TRP A 62 2.33 1.66 -0.87
CA TRP A 62 1.64 1.45 0.40
C TRP A 62 0.95 2.73 0.89
N ASN A 63 -0.28 2.59 1.37
CA ASN A 63 -1.04 3.65 2.02
C ASN A 63 -1.29 3.34 3.51
N LEU A 64 -1.45 4.37 4.33
CA LEU A 64 -1.79 4.24 5.75
C LEU A 64 -3.29 4.47 5.99
N ASP A 65 -3.87 3.76 6.97
CA ASP A 65 -5.30 3.83 7.28
C ASP A 65 -5.59 4.76 8.47
N HIS A 66 -5.44 6.07 8.22
CA HIS A 66 -5.78 7.13 9.18
C HIS A 66 -6.94 7.96 8.64
N PHE A 67 -7.83 8.39 9.55
CA PHE A 67 -8.90 9.36 9.22
C PHE A 67 -8.52 10.81 9.57
N SER A 68 -7.43 10.99 10.33
CA SER A 68 -6.94 12.29 10.78
C SER A 68 -5.46 12.44 10.48
N GLY A 69 -5.07 13.63 10.00
CA GLY A 69 -3.68 13.98 9.74
C GLY A 69 -2.90 14.47 10.98
N SER A 70 -3.54 14.53 12.14
CA SER A 70 -2.98 15.05 13.39
C SER A 70 -1.62 14.45 13.75
N MET A 71 -1.46 13.13 13.62
CA MET A 71 -0.20 12.42 13.88
C MET A 71 0.95 12.90 12.98
N PHE A 72 0.61 13.40 11.78
CA PHE A 72 1.55 13.88 10.78
C PHE A 72 1.59 15.41 10.68
N ARG A 73 0.97 16.12 11.64
CA ARG A 73 0.91 17.59 11.69
C ARG A 73 0.33 18.21 10.41
N THR A 74 -0.69 17.56 9.85
CA THR A 74 -1.43 18.02 8.67
C THR A 74 -2.92 18.00 8.96
N ASP A 75 -3.65 18.96 8.39
CA ASP A 75 -5.11 19.06 8.54
C ASP A 75 -5.85 18.25 7.47
N SER A 76 -5.12 17.60 6.56
CA SER A 76 -5.67 16.79 5.47
C SER A 76 -5.33 15.32 5.65
N MET A 77 -6.31 14.46 5.41
CA MET A 77 -6.10 13.02 5.31
C MET A 77 -7.16 12.43 4.38
N LEU A 78 -6.74 11.98 3.20
CA LEU A 78 -7.66 11.27 2.32
C LEU A 78 -7.95 9.87 2.89
N GLU A 79 -9.17 9.39 2.63
CA GLU A 79 -9.60 8.07 3.07
C GLU A 79 -8.78 6.98 2.36
N CYS A 80 -8.33 5.99 3.13
CA CYS A 80 -7.32 5.01 2.71
C CYS A 80 -7.69 4.24 1.43
N PHE A 81 -8.86 3.59 1.43
CA PHE A 81 -9.29 2.73 0.32
C PHE A 81 -9.75 3.53 -0.89
N THR A 82 -10.32 4.71 -0.67
CA THR A 82 -10.67 5.68 -1.72
C THR A 82 -9.42 6.13 -2.46
N SER A 83 -8.36 6.46 -1.73
CA SER A 83 -7.07 6.87 -2.31
C SER A 83 -6.41 5.73 -3.09
N ILE A 84 -6.40 4.52 -2.52
CA ILE A 84 -5.89 3.32 -3.21
C ILE A 84 -6.66 3.04 -4.50
N THR A 85 -8.00 3.12 -4.46
CA THR A 85 -8.84 2.92 -5.65
C THR A 85 -8.57 3.97 -6.72
N ALA A 86 -8.37 5.22 -6.31
CA ALA A 86 -8.01 6.29 -7.24
C ALA A 86 -6.63 6.06 -7.87
N TRP A 87 -5.64 5.59 -7.09
CA TRP A 87 -4.34 5.20 -7.62
C TRP A 87 -4.40 3.99 -8.55
N ALA A 88 -5.27 3.01 -8.27
CA ALA A 88 -5.52 1.89 -9.17
C ALA A 88 -5.98 2.33 -10.55
N GLY A 89 -6.76 3.42 -10.64
CA GLY A 89 -7.23 3.97 -11.91
C GLY A 89 -6.19 4.76 -12.72
N VAL A 90 -5.03 5.10 -12.13
CA VAL A 90 -3.98 5.91 -12.80
C VAL A 90 -2.64 5.17 -12.90
N THR A 91 -2.55 3.95 -12.36
CA THR A 91 -1.37 3.07 -12.39
C THR A 91 -1.77 1.72 -13.00
N ASN A 92 -0.84 1.03 -13.64
CA ASN A 92 -1.14 -0.18 -14.41
C ASN A 92 -0.41 -1.44 -13.92
N THR A 93 0.75 -1.30 -13.28
CA THR A 93 1.64 -2.42 -12.97
C THR A 93 2.10 -2.45 -11.52
N ILE A 94 2.27 -1.29 -10.87
CA ILE A 94 2.70 -1.23 -9.47
C ILE A 94 1.67 -1.93 -8.57
N GLY A 95 2.13 -2.70 -7.59
CA GLY A 95 1.29 -3.21 -6.52
C GLY A 95 0.70 -2.07 -5.70
N LEU A 96 -0.45 -2.29 -5.08
CA LEU A 96 -1.11 -1.34 -4.19
C LEU A 96 -1.40 -2.06 -2.88
N GLY A 97 -1.24 -1.39 -1.74
CA GLY A 97 -1.56 -2.03 -0.47
C GLY A 97 -1.77 -1.12 0.70
N THR A 98 -2.33 -1.68 1.76
CA THR A 98 -2.48 -0.99 3.04
C THR A 98 -1.35 -1.37 3.99
N LEU A 99 -0.73 -0.38 4.63
CA LEU A 99 0.32 -0.54 5.63
C LEU A 99 0.02 0.35 6.85
N VAL A 100 -0.88 -0.06 7.74
CA VAL A 100 -1.79 -1.21 7.66
C VAL A 100 -3.23 -0.75 7.84
N THR A 101 -4.20 -1.52 7.38
CA THR A 101 -5.63 -1.32 7.68
C THR A 101 -5.85 -1.41 9.19
N ASN A 102 -6.49 -0.39 9.75
CA ASN A 102 -6.86 -0.36 11.16
C ASN A 102 -8.21 -1.07 11.34
N VAL A 103 -8.19 -2.32 11.79
CA VAL A 103 -9.43 -3.12 11.95
C VAL A 103 -10.37 -2.58 13.00
N MET A 104 -9.90 -1.78 13.95
CA MET A 104 -10.76 -1.17 14.97
C MET A 104 -11.70 -0.10 14.38
N ASN A 105 -11.36 0.42 13.20
CA ASN A 105 -12.11 1.47 12.51
C ASN A 105 -13.07 0.94 11.44
N ARG A 106 -13.13 -0.39 11.22
CA ARG A 106 -13.82 -0.98 10.08
C ARG A 106 -14.70 -2.14 10.53
N GLU A 107 -15.98 -2.10 10.16
CA GLU A 107 -16.84 -3.27 10.32
C GLU A 107 -16.34 -4.39 9.39
N PRO A 108 -16.14 -5.63 9.88
CA PRO A 108 -15.52 -6.70 9.09
C PRO A 108 -16.22 -7.04 7.77
N GLY A 109 -17.56 -7.09 7.75
CA GLY A 109 -18.32 -7.36 6.53
C GLY A 109 -18.18 -6.26 5.49
N LEU A 110 -18.24 -5.00 5.92
CA LEU A 110 -18.01 -3.84 5.09
C LEU A 110 -16.57 -3.80 4.57
N LEU A 111 -15.58 -4.09 5.42
CA LEU A 111 -14.17 -4.17 5.02
C LEU A 111 -13.97 -5.23 3.94
N ALA A 112 -14.56 -6.41 4.09
CA ALA A 112 -14.48 -7.46 3.09
C ALA A 112 -15.07 -7.00 1.74
N ASN A 113 -16.20 -6.29 1.75
CA ASN A 113 -16.80 -5.75 0.53
C ASN A 113 -15.96 -4.64 -0.12
N ILE A 114 -15.39 -3.74 0.68
CA ILE A 114 -14.47 -2.71 0.22
C ILE A 114 -13.27 -3.36 -0.46
N VAL A 115 -12.60 -4.29 0.22
CA VAL A 115 -11.41 -4.98 -0.29
C VAL A 115 -11.70 -5.75 -1.58
N SER A 116 -12.83 -6.44 -1.65
CA SER A 116 -13.28 -7.12 -2.87
C SER A 116 -13.48 -6.14 -4.04
N SER A 117 -14.02 -4.96 -3.76
CA SER A 117 -14.20 -3.92 -4.77
C SER A 117 -12.87 -3.33 -5.25
N VAL A 118 -11.95 -3.06 -4.33
CA VAL A 118 -10.59 -2.57 -4.66
C VAL A 118 -9.83 -3.61 -5.49
N GLN A 119 -9.87 -4.89 -5.10
CA GLN A 119 -9.22 -5.98 -5.83
C GLN A 119 -9.68 -6.05 -7.30
N GLN A 120 -10.99 -5.93 -7.53
CA GLN A 120 -11.57 -5.92 -8.87
C GLN A 120 -11.10 -4.73 -9.72
N ILE A 121 -10.99 -3.55 -9.13
CA ILE A 121 -10.53 -2.34 -9.83
C ILE A 121 -9.02 -2.37 -10.07
N ALA A 122 -8.24 -2.90 -9.12
CA ALA A 122 -6.79 -2.95 -9.18
C ALA A 122 -6.25 -4.06 -10.10
N GLY A 123 -7.09 -4.98 -10.58
CA GLY A 123 -6.66 -6.05 -11.49
C GLY A 123 -5.66 -7.00 -10.83
N ASP A 124 -5.98 -7.46 -9.63
CA ASP A 124 -5.16 -8.32 -8.79
C ASP A 124 -3.87 -7.74 -8.20
N ARG A 125 -3.65 -6.42 -8.35
CA ARG A 125 -2.49 -5.72 -7.78
C ARG A 125 -2.65 -5.30 -6.32
N PHE A 126 -3.80 -5.53 -5.70
CA PHE A 126 -4.07 -5.07 -4.33
C PHE A 126 -3.67 -6.10 -3.27
N THR A 127 -3.00 -5.65 -2.21
CA THR A 127 -2.65 -6.43 -1.01
C THR A 127 -3.23 -5.78 0.24
N LEU A 128 -4.07 -6.52 0.96
CA LEU A 128 -4.62 -6.09 2.24
C LEU A 128 -3.64 -6.37 3.38
N GLY A 129 -2.94 -5.34 3.86
CA GLY A 129 -2.21 -5.40 5.12
C GLY A 129 -3.13 -5.08 6.29
N ILE A 130 -3.14 -5.92 7.31
CA ILE A 130 -4.05 -5.80 8.46
C ILE A 130 -3.22 -5.57 9.72
N GLY A 131 -3.66 -4.65 10.58
CA GLY A 131 -3.12 -4.48 11.92
C GLY A 131 -4.21 -4.25 12.96
N ALA A 132 -3.87 -4.53 14.22
CA ALA A 132 -4.76 -4.27 15.36
C ALA A 132 -5.11 -2.78 15.50
N GLY A 133 -4.28 -1.89 14.93
CA GLY A 133 -4.51 -0.46 14.93
C GLY A 133 -4.47 0.17 16.33
N THR A 134 -4.95 1.40 16.39
CA THR A 134 -5.15 2.17 17.63
C THR A 134 -6.51 2.83 17.57
N ALA A 135 -7.00 3.34 18.70
CA ALA A 135 -8.23 4.11 18.76
C ALA A 135 -8.22 5.25 17.71
N PRO A 136 -9.36 5.58 17.11
CA PRO A 136 -9.45 6.69 16.16
C PRO A 136 -9.07 8.00 16.88
N ASN A 137 -8.13 8.74 16.29
CA ASN A 137 -7.71 10.08 16.73
C ASN A 137 -8.60 11.15 16.13
#